data_AF-A0A1R0KVU9-F1
#
_entry.id   AF-A0A1R0KVU9-F1
#
_cell.length_a   1.000
_cell.length_b   1.000
_cell.length_c   1.000
_cell.angle_alpha   90.00
_cell.angle_beta   90.00
_cell.angle_gamma   90.00
#
_symmetry.space_group_name_H-M   'P 1'
#
loop_
_entity.id
_entity.type
_entity.pdbx_description
1 polymer ?
#
loop_
_entity_poly.entity_id
_entity_poly.type
_entity_poly.pdbx_seq_one_letter_code
_entity_poly.pdbx_strand_id
1 'polypeptide(L)'
;MTRRSAEAIAVLIRAGWNVHHPPYGYATMTVIGARSRRGTPRTRLTPDPRRALVVQDVFYWRAITGLSVEDITARLDTDHDRYPPPGTHFSWPPDAVAAILTDIKYTGYQAAGTRDEHGAFCSVEHWVLSEQPAHRALITPALFWAAQDPATSVRCLPHRLAPTNPGSTSRVERSTP
;
A
#
# COMPACT_ATOMS: atom_id res chain seq x y z
N MET A 1 -13.91 -13.81 13.46
CA MET A 1 -13.47 -12.53 14.08
C MET A 1 -14.72 -11.83 14.59
N THR A 2 -14.73 -11.22 15.79
CA THR A 2 -15.95 -10.54 16.30
C THR A 2 -16.01 -9.10 15.79
N ARG A 3 -17.21 -8.54 15.62
CA ARG A 3 -17.40 -7.15 15.17
C ARG A 3 -16.62 -6.14 16.02
N ARG A 4 -16.65 -6.29 17.35
CA ARG A 4 -15.86 -5.45 18.28
C ARG A 4 -14.35 -5.53 18.04
N SER A 5 -13.82 -6.70 17.68
CA SER A 5 -12.39 -6.81 17.35
C SER A 5 -12.05 -6.13 16.02
N ALA A 6 -12.93 -6.18 15.03
CA ALA A 6 -12.73 -5.51 13.75
C ALA A 6 -12.78 -3.98 13.91
N GLU A 7 -13.73 -3.45 14.68
CA GLU A 7 -13.83 -2.02 15.00
C GLU A 7 -12.58 -1.52 15.73
N ALA A 8 -12.06 -2.29 16.71
CA ALA A 8 -10.83 -1.92 17.42
C ALA A 8 -9.60 -1.91 16.50
N ILE A 9 -9.49 -2.86 15.57
CA ILE A 9 -8.44 -2.87 14.54
C ILE A 9 -8.59 -1.64 13.65
N ALA A 10 -9.80 -1.30 13.23
CA ALA A 10 -10.06 -0.16 12.38
C ALA A 10 -9.60 1.16 13.01
N VAL A 11 -9.82 1.35 14.31
CA VAL A 11 -9.31 2.53 15.06
C VAL A 11 -7.78 2.62 14.98
N LEU A 12 -7.08 1.49 15.12
CA LEU A 12 -5.62 1.47 15.06
C LEU A 12 -5.09 1.78 13.67
N ILE A 13 -5.73 1.22 12.63
CA ILE A 13 -5.39 1.50 11.24
C ILE A 13 -5.63 2.98 10.91
N ARG A 14 -6.76 3.56 11.33
CA ARG A 14 -7.05 5.00 11.15
C ARG A 14 -5.97 5.90 11.77
N ALA A 15 -5.48 5.52 12.95
CA ALA A 15 -4.37 6.20 13.64
C ALA A 15 -2.97 5.90 13.05
N GLY A 16 -2.87 5.08 11.99
CA GLY A 16 -1.60 4.78 11.32
C GLY A 16 -0.73 3.73 12.01
N TRP A 17 -1.26 2.96 12.94
CA TRP A 17 -0.50 1.87 13.58
C TRP A 17 -0.44 0.65 12.68
N ASN A 18 0.72 -0.03 12.69
CA ASN A 18 0.81 -1.35 12.09
C ASN A 18 0.19 -2.40 13.03
N VAL A 19 -0.77 -3.15 12.51
CA VAL A 19 -1.51 -4.18 13.26
C VAL A 19 -1.15 -5.59 12.81
N HIS A 20 -0.81 -5.75 11.53
CA HIS A 20 -0.55 -7.04 10.90
C HIS A 20 0.95 -7.22 10.61
N HIS A 21 1.31 -8.37 10.04
CA HIS A 21 2.67 -8.60 9.54
C HIS A 21 3.05 -7.49 8.54
N PRO A 22 4.29 -6.96 8.60
CA PRO A 22 4.73 -5.96 7.63
C PRO A 22 4.70 -6.55 6.21
N PRO A 23 4.19 -5.82 5.20
CA PRO A 23 4.30 -6.25 3.82
C PRO A 23 5.76 -6.27 3.37
N TYR A 24 6.06 -7.06 2.33
CA TYR A 24 7.40 -7.16 1.77
C TYR A 24 7.96 -5.76 1.42
N GLY A 25 9.25 -5.50 1.62
CA GLY A 25 9.80 -4.16 1.43
C GLY A 25 9.65 -3.21 2.63
N TYR A 26 8.90 -3.60 3.67
CA TYR A 26 8.88 -2.91 4.95
C TYR A 26 9.32 -3.82 6.11
N ALA A 27 9.87 -3.19 7.14
CA ALA A 27 10.12 -3.76 8.46
C ALA A 27 9.24 -3.05 9.51
N THR A 28 9.11 -3.67 10.70
CA THR A 28 8.44 -3.04 11.83
C THR A 28 9.42 -2.22 12.66
N MET A 29 9.03 -1.00 13.00
CA MET A 29 9.74 -0.13 13.92
C MET A 29 8.89 0.09 15.17
N THR A 30 9.41 -0.29 16.33
CA THR A 30 8.74 -0.05 17.62
C THR A 30 8.77 1.44 17.96
N VAL A 31 7.62 2.00 18.31
CA VAL A 31 7.51 3.39 18.75
C VAL A 31 7.62 3.44 20.26
N ILE A 32 8.68 4.09 20.76
CA ILE A 32 8.97 4.24 22.18
C ILE A 32 7.82 5.02 22.85
N GLY A 33 7.38 4.55 24.02
CA GLY A 33 6.29 5.16 24.80
C GLY A 33 4.87 4.82 24.31
N ALA A 34 4.71 4.28 23.11
CA ALA A 34 3.41 3.86 22.60
C ALA A 34 3.19 2.36 22.87
N ARG A 35 2.23 2.02 23.75
CA ARG A 35 1.87 0.63 24.09
C ARG A 35 0.36 0.40 23.96
N SER A 36 -0.02 -0.85 23.74
CA SER A 36 -1.41 -1.29 23.83
C SER A 36 -1.85 -1.35 25.30
N ARG A 37 -3.16 -1.45 25.56
CA ARG A 37 -3.69 -1.71 26.90
C ARG A 37 -3.13 -2.99 27.54
N ARG A 38 -2.66 -3.94 26.72
CA ARG A 38 -2.02 -5.19 27.16
C ARG A 38 -0.50 -5.07 27.30
N GLY A 39 0.06 -3.87 27.22
CA GLY A 39 1.50 -3.61 27.38
C GLY A 39 2.36 -3.90 26.14
N THR A 40 1.77 -4.44 25.07
CA THR A 40 2.45 -4.72 23.79
C THR A 40 2.92 -3.41 23.13
N PRO A 41 4.19 -3.29 22.74
CA PRO A 41 4.66 -2.10 22.03
C PRO A 41 3.90 -1.87 20.72
N ARG A 42 3.66 -0.61 20.39
CA ARG A 42 3.07 -0.22 19.11
C ARG A 42 4.17 -0.11 18.06
N THR A 43 3.87 -0.54 16.84
CA THR A 43 4.81 -0.51 15.73
C THR A 43 4.28 0.33 14.57
N ARG A 44 5.20 0.90 13.81
CA ARG A 44 4.97 1.50 12.49
C ARG A 44 5.79 0.76 11.44
N LEU A 45 5.47 0.98 10.18
CA LEU A 45 6.28 0.47 9.08
C LEU A 45 7.44 1.41 8.80
N THR A 46 8.61 0.83 8.52
CA THR A 46 9.78 1.54 8.00
C THR A 46 10.30 0.78 6.78
N PRO A 47 10.77 1.46 5.71
CA PRO A 47 11.34 0.77 4.57
C PRO A 47 12.47 -0.18 4.98
N ASP A 48 12.44 -1.40 4.44
CA ASP A 48 13.55 -2.33 4.53
C ASP A 48 14.62 -1.94 3.50
N PRO A 49 15.89 -1.72 3.89
CA PRO A 49 16.90 -1.17 3.01
C PRO A 49 17.22 -2.05 1.79
N ARG A 50 17.00 -3.37 1.88
CA ARG A 50 17.26 -4.31 0.79
C ARG A 50 16.01 -4.54 -0.05
N ARG A 51 14.86 -4.70 0.59
CA ARG A 51 13.60 -5.13 -0.06
C ARG A 51 12.76 -3.97 -0.58
N ALA A 52 12.94 -2.75 -0.08
CA ALA A 52 12.15 -1.59 -0.50
C ALA A 52 12.38 -1.20 -1.97
N LEU A 53 13.61 -1.41 -2.48
CA LEU A 53 13.95 -1.15 -3.88
C LEU A 53 13.29 -2.18 -4.81
N VAL A 54 13.18 -3.43 -4.38
CA VAL A 54 12.51 -4.49 -5.15
C VAL A 54 11.04 -4.14 -5.40
N VAL A 55 10.34 -3.61 -4.40
CA VAL A 55 8.96 -3.15 -4.56
C VAL A 55 8.86 -2.04 -5.61
N GLN A 56 9.78 -1.08 -5.58
CA GLN A 56 9.81 0.01 -6.56
C GLN A 56 10.04 -0.52 -7.98
N ASP A 57 10.98 -1.44 -8.16
CA ASP A 57 11.24 -2.11 -9.43
C ASP A 57 10.00 -2.85 -9.94
N VAL A 58 9.32 -3.63 -9.08
CA VAL A 58 8.09 -4.36 -9.42
C VAL A 58 6.99 -3.43 -9.93
N PHE A 59 6.73 -2.33 -9.21
CA PHE A 59 5.72 -1.35 -9.64
C PHE A 59 6.13 -0.62 -10.92
N TYR A 60 7.41 -0.28 -11.06
CA TYR A 60 7.91 0.36 -12.27
C TYR A 60 7.74 -0.57 -13.49
N TRP A 61 8.17 -1.83 -13.39
CA TRP A 61 8.04 -2.77 -14.50
C TRP A 61 6.58 -3.03 -14.87
N ARG A 62 5.70 -3.16 -13.87
CA ARG A 62 4.29 -3.33 -14.13
C ARG A 62 3.69 -2.11 -14.80
N ALA A 63 3.82 -0.92 -14.19
CA ALA A 63 3.13 0.28 -14.62
C ALA A 63 3.70 0.93 -15.88
N ILE A 64 5.02 0.88 -16.06
CA ILE A 64 5.72 1.62 -17.13
C ILE A 64 6.05 0.70 -18.30
N THR A 65 6.46 -0.54 -18.03
CA THR A 65 6.84 -1.49 -19.09
C THR A 65 5.76 -2.51 -19.41
N GLY A 66 4.68 -2.59 -18.62
CA GLY A 66 3.54 -3.47 -18.87
C GLY A 66 3.80 -4.95 -18.62
N LEU A 67 4.84 -5.31 -17.85
CA LEU A 67 5.16 -6.72 -17.61
C LEU A 67 4.05 -7.45 -16.86
N SER A 68 3.82 -8.70 -17.26
CA SER A 68 2.90 -9.61 -16.56
C SER A 68 3.44 -9.97 -15.17
N VAL A 69 2.59 -10.56 -14.31
CA VAL A 69 3.05 -11.03 -12.99
C VAL A 69 4.08 -12.14 -13.16
N GLU A 70 3.87 -13.00 -14.15
CA GLU A 70 4.74 -14.11 -14.54
C GLU A 70 6.11 -13.60 -15.01
N ASP A 71 6.14 -12.60 -15.89
CA ASP A 71 7.39 -12.03 -16.40
C ASP A 71 8.17 -11.31 -15.30
N ILE A 72 7.47 -10.60 -14.40
CA ILE A 72 8.10 -9.97 -13.24
C ILE A 72 8.69 -11.04 -12.32
N THR A 73 7.94 -12.11 -12.06
CA THR A 73 8.40 -13.23 -11.22
C THR A 73 9.66 -13.86 -11.80
N ALA A 74 9.63 -14.22 -13.08
CA ALA A 74 10.78 -14.79 -13.78
C ALA A 74 12.01 -13.86 -13.74
N ARG A 75 11.78 -12.55 -13.89
CA ARG A 75 12.84 -11.54 -13.81
C ARG A 75 13.45 -11.45 -12.41
N LEU A 76 12.64 -11.44 -11.36
CA LEU A 76 13.11 -11.43 -9.98
C LEU A 76 13.92 -12.70 -9.64
N ASP A 77 13.55 -13.84 -10.23
CA ASP A 77 14.24 -15.11 -10.03
C ASP A 77 15.61 -15.23 -10.69
N THR A 78 15.99 -14.27 -11.54
CA THR A 78 17.32 -14.28 -12.18
C THR A 78 18.47 -13.92 -11.23
N ASP A 79 18.19 -13.21 -10.13
CA ASP A 79 19.21 -12.73 -9.18
C ASP A 79 18.60 -12.52 -7.79
N HIS A 80 18.73 -13.52 -6.91
CA HIS A 80 18.21 -13.45 -5.53
C HIS A 80 19.08 -12.63 -4.58
N ASP A 81 20.33 -12.34 -4.94
CA ASP A 81 21.16 -11.47 -4.13
C ASP A 81 20.62 -10.04 -4.20
N ARG A 82 20.27 -9.60 -5.42
CA ARG A 82 19.59 -8.34 -5.66
C ARG A 82 18.10 -8.36 -5.30
N TYR A 83 17.41 -9.45 -5.61
CA TYR A 83 15.96 -9.60 -5.43
C TYR A 83 15.64 -10.75 -4.47
N PRO A 84 15.89 -10.61 -3.16
CA PRO A 84 15.69 -11.72 -2.22
C PRO A 84 14.21 -12.12 -2.15
N PRO A 85 13.86 -13.40 -2.37
CA PRO A 85 12.50 -13.88 -2.21
C PRO A 85 11.94 -13.61 -0.79
N PRO A 86 10.62 -13.52 -0.63
CA PRO A 86 10.01 -13.37 0.68
C PRO A 86 10.30 -14.59 1.59
N GLY A 87 10.31 -14.36 2.91
CA GLY A 87 10.39 -15.43 3.90
C GLY A 87 11.58 -16.38 3.72
N THR A 88 11.28 -17.67 3.64
CA THR A 88 12.26 -18.76 3.44
C THR A 88 12.13 -19.41 2.06
N HIS A 89 11.53 -18.71 1.09
CA HIS A 89 11.36 -19.25 -0.26
C HIS A 89 12.70 -19.28 -1.01
N PHE A 90 12.93 -20.34 -1.79
CA PHE A 90 14.10 -20.49 -2.67
C PHE A 90 13.88 -19.86 -4.05
N SER A 91 12.67 -19.39 -4.35
CA SER A 91 12.29 -18.70 -5.59
C SER A 91 11.12 -17.75 -5.32
N TRP A 92 10.84 -16.84 -6.25
CA TRP A 92 9.75 -15.88 -6.14
C TRP A 92 8.40 -16.57 -6.37
N PRO A 93 7.47 -16.51 -5.40
CA PRO A 93 6.10 -16.93 -5.63
C PRO A 93 5.36 -15.89 -6.50
N PRO A 94 4.66 -16.28 -7.58
CA PRO A 94 3.80 -15.36 -8.33
C PRO A 94 2.78 -14.64 -7.45
N ASP A 95 2.20 -15.34 -6.48
CA ASP A 95 1.25 -14.77 -5.52
C ASP A 95 1.87 -13.68 -4.65
N ALA A 96 3.17 -13.75 -4.36
CA ALA A 96 3.86 -12.69 -3.63
C ALA A 96 4.00 -11.43 -4.48
N VAL A 97 4.28 -11.57 -5.77
CA VAL A 97 4.32 -10.45 -6.72
C VAL A 97 2.92 -9.84 -6.88
N ALA A 98 1.89 -10.67 -7.06
CA ALA A 98 0.50 -10.22 -7.11
C ALA A 98 0.12 -9.48 -5.83
N ALA A 99 0.49 -10.02 -4.66
CA ALA A 99 0.28 -9.38 -3.37
C ALA A 99 0.99 -8.03 -3.24
N ILE A 100 2.21 -7.89 -3.77
CA ILE A 100 2.92 -6.60 -3.81
C ILE A 100 2.12 -5.58 -4.63
N LEU A 101 1.72 -5.94 -5.85
CA LEU A 101 1.11 -5.01 -6.80
C LEU A 101 -0.23 -4.44 -6.35
N THR A 102 -0.92 -5.11 -5.43
CA THR A 102 -2.28 -4.75 -5.02
C THR A 102 -2.34 -4.22 -3.57
N ASP A 103 -1.21 -4.05 -2.86
CA ASP A 103 -1.20 -3.57 -1.47
C ASP A 103 -1.05 -2.05 -1.42
N ILE A 104 -2.12 -1.38 -0.98
CA ILE A 104 -2.20 0.08 -0.87
C ILE A 104 -1.17 0.63 0.11
N LYS A 105 -0.66 -0.18 1.05
CA LYS A 105 0.34 0.26 2.03
C LYS A 105 1.63 0.78 1.39
N TYR A 106 1.93 0.42 0.14
CA TYR A 106 3.10 0.97 -0.55
C TYR A 106 2.99 2.47 -0.86
N THR A 107 1.77 3.04 -0.82
CA THR A 107 1.52 4.48 -0.97
C THR A 107 1.75 5.30 0.32
N GLY A 108 2.15 4.66 1.42
CA GLY A 108 2.45 5.32 2.70
C GLY A 108 1.29 5.35 3.70
N TYR A 109 0.10 4.87 3.33
CA TYR A 109 -1.06 4.77 4.21
C TYR A 109 -1.12 3.39 4.89
N GLN A 110 -1.68 3.31 6.10
CA GLN A 110 -2.15 2.01 6.59
C GLN A 110 -3.49 1.68 5.94
N ALA A 111 -3.67 0.40 5.62
CA ALA A 111 -4.88 -0.08 4.97
C ALA A 111 -5.28 -1.45 5.52
N ALA A 112 -6.59 -1.70 5.60
CA ALA A 112 -7.19 -3.00 5.91
C ALA A 112 -8.54 -3.15 5.19
N GLY A 113 -8.97 -4.39 4.95
CA GLY A 113 -10.22 -4.69 4.26
C GLY A 113 -10.22 -4.30 2.78
N THR A 114 -9.04 -4.06 2.19
CA THR A 114 -8.91 -3.64 0.80
C THR A 114 -9.14 -4.78 -0.18
N ARG A 115 -8.98 -6.03 0.27
CA ARG A 115 -9.13 -7.22 -0.54
C ARG A 115 -9.96 -8.29 0.13
N ASP A 116 -10.56 -9.13 -0.69
CA ASP A 116 -11.26 -10.34 -0.27
C ASP A 116 -10.30 -11.53 -0.11
N GLU A 117 -10.86 -12.70 0.18
CA GLU A 117 -10.13 -13.96 0.34
C GLU A 117 -9.50 -14.47 -0.98
N HIS A 118 -9.98 -14.01 -2.13
CA HIS A 118 -9.47 -14.34 -3.46
C HIS A 118 -8.45 -13.30 -3.96
N GLY A 119 -8.14 -12.28 -3.16
CA GLY A 119 -7.18 -11.24 -3.48
C GLY A 119 -7.73 -10.14 -4.40
N ALA A 120 -9.03 -10.13 -4.71
CA ALA A 120 -9.66 -9.07 -5.49
C ALA A 120 -9.95 -7.85 -4.61
N PHE A 121 -10.00 -6.64 -5.20
CA PHE A 121 -10.32 -5.43 -4.44
C PHE A 121 -11.78 -5.44 -3.97
N CYS A 122 -11.97 -5.24 -2.67
CA CYS A 122 -13.28 -4.97 -2.09
C CYS A 122 -13.78 -3.57 -2.49
N SER A 123 -15.08 -3.32 -2.35
CA SER A 123 -15.64 -1.97 -2.44
C SER A 123 -14.92 -1.01 -1.48
N VAL A 124 -14.66 0.21 -1.95
CA VAL A 124 -13.97 1.27 -1.19
C VAL A 124 -14.67 1.62 0.13
N GLU A 125 -15.97 1.35 0.24
CA GLU A 125 -16.75 1.56 1.47
C GLU A 125 -16.33 0.63 2.61
N HIS A 126 -15.77 -0.54 2.28
CA HIS A 126 -15.24 -1.49 3.26
C HIS A 126 -13.80 -1.19 3.67
N TRP A 127 -13.13 -0.27 2.98
CA TRP A 127 -11.73 0.01 3.24
C TRP A 127 -11.57 0.83 4.50
N VAL A 128 -10.64 0.40 5.34
CA VAL A 128 -10.15 1.21 6.46
C VAL A 128 -8.77 1.72 6.08
N LEU A 129 -8.63 3.03 5.97
CA LEU A 129 -7.37 3.71 5.68
C LEU A 129 -6.95 4.60 6.87
N SER A 130 -5.65 4.81 7.02
CA SER A 130 -5.13 5.85 7.91
C SER A 130 -5.56 7.24 7.46
N GLU A 131 -5.77 8.14 8.41
CA GLU A 131 -6.21 9.52 8.12
C GLU A 131 -5.10 10.36 7.48
N GLN A 132 -3.85 10.02 7.77
CA GLN A 132 -2.65 10.64 7.23
C GLN A 132 -1.68 9.55 6.75
N PRO A 133 -0.69 9.89 5.90
CA PRO A 133 0.44 9.01 5.63
C PRO A 133 1.10 8.58 6.95
N ALA A 134 1.19 7.27 7.18
CA ALA A 134 1.61 6.67 8.43
C ALA A 134 3.10 6.29 8.45
N HIS A 135 3.67 6.07 7.27
CA HIS A 135 5.05 5.66 7.02
C HIS A 135 5.53 6.17 5.66
N ARG A 136 6.84 6.07 5.41
CA ARG A 136 7.44 6.49 4.14
C ARG A 136 6.88 5.65 3.00
N ALA A 137 6.26 6.29 2.03
CA ALA A 137 5.79 5.63 0.81
C ALA A 137 6.98 5.07 0.01
N LEU A 138 6.80 3.86 -0.54
CA LEU A 138 7.73 3.28 -1.52
C LEU A 138 7.36 3.70 -2.94
N ILE A 139 6.08 3.94 -3.20
CA ILE A 139 5.58 4.36 -4.51
C ILE A 139 4.57 5.49 -4.36
N THR A 140 4.36 6.23 -5.44
CA THR A 140 3.29 7.24 -5.50
C THR A 140 1.93 6.56 -5.74
N PRO A 141 0.81 7.16 -5.31
CA PRO A 141 -0.50 6.63 -5.66
C PRO A 141 -0.74 6.55 -7.18
N ALA A 142 -0.19 7.49 -7.96
CA ALA A 142 -0.28 7.44 -9.41
C ALA A 142 0.37 6.17 -9.99
N LEU A 143 1.55 5.79 -9.49
CA LEU A 143 2.23 4.56 -9.92
C LEU A 143 1.46 3.31 -9.48
N PHE A 144 0.84 3.33 -8.29
CA PHE A 144 -0.01 2.23 -7.82
C PHE A 144 -1.14 1.94 -8.80
N TRP A 145 -1.87 2.97 -9.22
CA TRP A 145 -3.02 2.81 -10.12
C TRP A 145 -2.61 2.47 -11.55
N ALA A 146 -1.51 3.06 -12.04
CA ALA A 146 -0.94 2.69 -13.33
C ALA A 146 -0.53 1.20 -13.39
N ALA A 147 -0.14 0.61 -12.25
CA ALA A 147 0.17 -0.82 -12.21
C ALA A 147 -1.07 -1.74 -12.25
N GLN A 148 -2.26 -1.23 -11.88
CA GLN A 148 -3.50 -2.02 -11.93
C GLN A 148 -3.99 -2.19 -13.37
N ASP A 149 -3.84 -1.15 -14.18
CA ASP A 149 -4.19 -1.14 -15.59
C ASP A 149 -3.03 -0.57 -16.42
N PRO A 150 -2.00 -1.39 -16.70
CA PRO A 150 -0.85 -0.95 -17.48
C PRO A 150 -1.15 -0.79 -18.99
N ALA A 151 -2.34 -1.20 -19.45
CA ALA A 151 -2.76 -1.09 -20.85
C ALA A 151 -3.46 0.25 -21.16
N THR A 152 -4.00 0.93 -20.13
CA THR A 152 -4.74 2.19 -20.30
C THR A 152 -3.93 3.38 -19.80
N SER A 153 -3.50 4.24 -20.73
CA SER A 153 -2.97 5.56 -20.41
C SER A 153 -3.89 6.32 -19.45
N VAL A 154 -3.37 6.54 -18.24
CA VAL A 154 -3.75 7.52 -17.20
C VAL A 154 -5.20 8.04 -17.27
N ARG A 155 -6.11 7.44 -16.50
CA ARG A 155 -7.21 8.15 -15.81
C ARG A 155 -7.98 7.26 -14.85
N CYS A 156 -7.87 7.61 -13.56
CA CYS A 156 -8.92 7.69 -12.53
C CYS A 156 -8.35 7.27 -11.16
N LEU A 157 -7.80 8.25 -10.44
CA LEU A 157 -7.51 8.13 -9.02
C LEU A 157 -8.83 8.29 -8.24
N PRO A 158 -9.15 7.44 -7.25
CA PRO A 158 -10.14 7.80 -6.24
C PRO A 158 -9.68 9.08 -5.52
N HIS A 159 -10.58 10.05 -5.35
CA HIS A 159 -10.31 11.44 -4.92
C HIS A 159 -9.42 11.60 -3.67
N ARG A 160 -9.30 10.57 -2.81
CA ARG A 160 -8.45 10.60 -1.61
C ARG A 160 -6.95 10.37 -1.86
N LEU A 161 -6.57 9.88 -3.05
CA LEU A 161 -5.19 9.61 -3.43
C LEU A 161 -4.65 10.59 -4.50
N ALA A 162 -5.46 11.58 -4.91
CA ALA A 162 -5.05 12.64 -5.84
C ALA A 162 -4.37 13.81 -5.09
N PRO A 163 -3.39 14.51 -5.69
CA PRO A 163 -2.81 15.71 -5.09
C PRO A 163 -3.89 16.80 -4.97
N THR A 164 -4.12 17.29 -3.75
CA THR A 164 -4.98 18.45 -3.51
C THR A 164 -4.27 19.69 -4.03
N ASN A 165 -4.83 20.33 -5.06
CA ASN A 165 -4.35 21.63 -5.52
C ASN A 165 -4.98 22.71 -4.64
N PRO A 166 -4.24 23.44 -3.78
CA PRO A 166 -4.81 24.51 -2.96
C PRO A 166 -4.95 25.77 -3.82
N GLY A 167 -6.02 25.88 -4.59
CA GLY A 167 -6.17 27.06 -5.46
C GLY A 167 -7.40 27.04 -6.35
N SER A 168 -8.60 26.99 -5.76
CA SER A 168 -9.82 27.45 -6.41
C SER A 168 -10.84 27.84 -5.35
N THR A 169 -10.61 28.98 -4.71
CA THR A 169 -11.67 29.75 -4.08
C THR A 169 -12.52 30.37 -5.19
N SER A 170 -13.64 29.73 -5.53
CA SER A 170 -14.66 30.32 -6.40
C SER A 170 -15.27 31.51 -5.66
N ARG A 171 -14.86 32.71 -6.07
CA ARG A 171 -15.45 34.00 -5.74
C ARG A 171 -16.93 33.98 -6.13
N VAL A 172 -17.80 34.17 -5.14
CA VAL A 172 -19.23 34.45 -5.32
C VAL A 172 -19.37 35.82 -5.97
N GLU A 173 -19.94 35.88 -7.18
CA GLU A 173 -20.41 37.13 -7.76
C GLU A 173 -21.94 37.12 -7.82
N ARG A 174 -22.51 38.10 -7.10
CA ARG A 174 -23.92 38.50 -7.10
C ARG A 174 -24.31 38.95 -8.51
N SER A 175 -25.55 38.68 -8.92
CA SER A 175 -26.40 39.66 -9.60
C SER A 175 -27.85 39.18 -9.65
N THR A 176 -28.72 39.96 -9.00
CA THR A 176 -30.17 40.03 -9.19
C THR A 176 -30.47 40.64 -10.57
N PRO A 177 -31.70 40.50 -11.07
CA PRO A 177 -32.63 41.64 -10.96
C PRO A 177 -33.94 41.30 -10.25
#